data_AF-W1YQ77-F1
#
_entry.id   AF-W1YQ77-F1
#
_cell.length_a   1.000
_cell.length_b   1.000
_cell.length_c   1.000
_cell.angle_alpha   90.00
_cell.angle_beta   90.00
_cell.angle_gamma   90.00
#
_symmetry.space_group_name_H-M   'P 1'
#
loop_
_entity.id
_entity.type
_entity.pdbx_description
1 polymer ?
#
loop_
_entity_poly.entity_id
_entity_poly.type
_entity_poly.pdbx_seq_one_letter_code
_entity_poly.pdbx_strand_id
1 'polypeptide(L)'
;VIDRETGVYKVMAKKQVVETVELPKTEISLLEARKIDKRFEIGDVVEVDVTPANFGRSAAHTAKQMLIQRLKEAERSVVYEE
;
A
#
# COMPACT_ATOMS: atom_id res chain seq x y z
N VAL A 1 6.48 -2.98 -1.77
CA VAL A 1 7.41 -4.05 -2.17
C VAL A 1 7.64 -4.97 -0.97
N ILE A 2 7.67 -6.29 -1.18
CA ILE A 2 7.92 -7.27 -0.11
C ILE A 2 9.14 -8.08 -0.50
N ASP A 3 10.13 -8.11 0.39
CA ASP A 3 11.30 -8.96 0.27
C ASP A 3 10.95 -10.36 0.78
N ARG A 4 11.13 -11.38 -0.09
CA ARG A 4 10.71 -12.75 0.19
C ARG A 4 11.67 -13.52 1.09
N GLU A 5 12.92 -13.09 1.18
CA GLU A 5 13.96 -13.78 1.95
C GLU A 5 14.00 -13.25 3.38
N THR A 6 13.88 -11.93 3.53
CA THR A 6 13.95 -11.26 4.84
C THR A 6 12.58 -11.03 5.47
N GLY A 7 11.50 -11.09 4.68
CA GLY A 7 10.15 -10.74 5.12
C GLY A 7 9.95 -9.24 5.35
N VAL A 8 10.93 -8.39 5.01
CA VAL A 8 10.79 -6.94 5.11
C VAL A 8 9.82 -6.44 4.06
N TYR A 9 8.82 -5.69 4.51
CA TYR A 9 7.83 -5.08 3.65
C TYR A 9 7.97 -3.55 3.71
N LYS A 10 7.77 -2.90 2.56
CA LYS A 10 7.63 -1.45 2.44
C LYS A 10 6.37 -1.11 1.67
N VAL A 11 5.56 -0.23 2.24
CA VAL A 11 4.35 0.32 1.63
C VAL A 11 4.66 1.74 1.20
N MET A 12 4.66 1.96 -0.11
CA MET A 12 4.88 3.29 -0.70
C MET A 12 3.54 3.84 -1.15
N ALA A 13 3.24 5.09 -0.79
CA ALA A 13 2.11 5.84 -1.32
C ALA A 13 2.59 6.76 -2.43
N LYS A 14 1.91 6.69 -3.58
CA LYS A 14 2.11 7.63 -4.68
C LYS A 14 1.33 8.90 -4.40
N LYS A 15 2.01 10.04 -4.42
CA LYS A 15 1.40 11.37 -4.23
C LYS A 15 1.71 12.26 -5.42
N GLN A 16 0.70 12.93 -5.94
CA GLN A 16 0.86 13.90 -7.02
C GLN A 16 1.33 15.24 -6.47
N VAL A 17 2.33 15.82 -7.11
CA VAL A 17 2.87 17.13 -6.77
C VAL A 17 1.95 18.21 -7.34
N VAL A 18 1.35 18.99 -6.45
CA VAL A 18 0.40 20.06 -6.79
C VAL A 18 0.84 21.37 -6.13
N GLU A 19 0.32 22.49 -6.63
CA GLU A 19 0.55 23.80 -6.01
C GLU A 19 -0.26 23.96 -4.73
N THR A 20 -1.57 23.69 -4.82
CA THR A 20 -2.51 23.73 -3.69
C THR A 20 -3.01 22.33 -3.43
N VAL A 21 -2.82 21.84 -2.20
CA VAL A 21 -3.24 20.49 -1.80
C VAL A 21 -4.70 20.52 -1.38
N GLU A 22 -5.56 19.82 -2.11
CA GLU A 22 -6.97 19.60 -1.76
C GLU A 22 -7.16 18.21 -1.14
N LEU A 23 -6.40 17.22 -1.63
CA LEU A 23 -6.48 15.82 -1.22
C LEU A 23 -5.16 15.38 -0.58
N PRO A 24 -4.90 15.68 0.71
CA PRO A 24 -3.62 15.39 1.36
C PRO A 24 -3.27 13.90 1.44
N LYS A 25 -4.22 12.99 1.13
CA LYS A 25 -3.96 11.55 1.03
C LYS A 25 -3.22 11.21 -0.27
N THR A 26 -3.60 11.82 -1.38
CA THR A 26 -3.10 11.51 -2.74
C THR A 26 -2.23 12.62 -3.32
N GLU A 27 -2.15 13.76 -2.66
CA GLU A 27 -1.40 14.93 -3.12
C GLU A 27 -0.31 15.32 -2.11
N ILE A 28 0.66 16.08 -2.61
CA ILE A 28 1.74 16.72 -1.86
C ILE A 28 2.02 18.09 -2.46
N SER A 29 2.39 19.06 -1.64
CA SER A 29 2.78 20.37 -2.17
C SER A 29 4.16 20.29 -2.83
N LEU A 30 4.42 21.17 -3.81
CA LEU A 30 5.75 21.31 -4.41
C LEU A 30 6.86 21.54 -3.37
N LEU A 31 6.56 22.29 -2.31
CA LEU A 31 7.51 22.57 -1.23
C LEU A 31 7.89 21.28 -0.48
N GLU A 32 6.91 20.45 -0.13
CA GLU A 32 7.18 19.18 0.57
C GLU A 32 7.84 18.16 -0.36
N ALA A 33 7.44 18.09 -1.64
CA ALA A 33 8.10 17.24 -2.63
C ALA A 33 9.58 17.59 -2.79
N ARG A 34 9.91 18.89 -2.85
CA ARG A 34 11.29 19.38 -2.97
C ARG A 34 12.17 19.13 -1.75
N LYS A 35 11.60 18.84 -0.58
CA LYS A 35 12.37 18.38 0.60
C LYS A 35 12.92 16.96 0.40
N ILE A 36 12.23 16.14 -0.41
CA ILE A 36 12.63 14.78 -0.74
C ILE A 36 13.66 14.80 -1.87
N ASP A 37 13.32 15.46 -2.98
CA ASP A 37 14.25 15.71 -4.09
C ASP A 37 13.94 17.05 -4.74
N LYS A 38 14.96 17.90 -4.88
CA LYS A 38 14.80 19.25 -5.45
C LYS A 38 14.38 19.24 -6.92
N ARG A 39 14.47 18.11 -7.61
CA ARG A 39 14.13 17.94 -9.02
C ARG A 39 12.63 17.81 -9.29
N PHE A 40 11.80 17.63 -8.27
CA PHE A 40 10.35 17.50 -8.47
C PHE A 40 9.71 18.81 -8.93
N GLU A 41 8.79 18.66 -9.89
CA GLU A 41 7.99 19.72 -10.50
C GLU A 41 6.49 19.45 -10.31
N ILE A 42 5.66 20.47 -10.55
CA ILE A 42 4.20 20.31 -10.47
C ILE A 42 3.75 19.33 -11.56
N GLY A 43 2.92 18.36 -11.19
CA GLY A 43 2.48 17.28 -12.07
C GLY A 43 3.27 15.98 -11.90
N ASP A 44 4.41 15.99 -11.22
CA ASP A 44 5.17 14.78 -10.91
C ASP A 44 4.46 13.90 -9.87
N VAL A 45 4.92 12.65 -9.76
CA VAL A 45 4.47 11.73 -8.72
C VAL A 45 5.66 11.36 -7.83
N VAL A 46 5.53 11.67 -6.54
CA VAL A 46 6.49 11.26 -5.52
C VAL A 46 6.02 9.99 -4.82
N GLU A 47 6.96 9.10 -4.49
CA GLU A 47 6.71 7.92 -3.68
C GLU A 47 7.14 8.17 -2.24
N VAL A 48 6.18 8.12 -1.31
CA VAL A 48 6.43 8.33 0.12
C VAL A 48 6.26 7.01 0.87
N ASP A 49 7.22 6.67 1.72
CA ASP A 49 7.10 5.50 2.60
C ASP A 49 6.03 5.78 3.66
N VAL A 50 4.98 4.98 3.65
CA VAL A 50 3.85 5.06 4.58
C VAL A 50 3.70 3.78 5.39
N THR A 51 4.76 2.97 5.48
CA THR A 51 4.73 1.67 6.15
C THR A 51 4.38 1.83 7.64
N PRO A 52 3.21 1.34 8.10
CA PRO A 52 2.87 1.40 9.51
C PRO A 52 3.74 0.46 10.35
N ALA A 53 4.12 0.87 11.56
CA ALA A 53 4.98 0.08 12.46
C ALA A 53 4.46 -1.35 12.72
N ASN A 54 3.14 -1.51 12.87
CA ASN A 54 2.49 -2.80 13.15
C ASN A 54 1.88 -3.48 11.92
N PHE A 55 2.20 -3.02 10.71
CA PHE A 55 1.56 -3.51 9.49
C PHE A 55 1.72 -5.01 9.29
N GLY A 56 2.89 -5.58 9.56
CA GLY A 56 3.17 -7.01 9.38
C GLY A 56 2.25 -7.89 10.20
N ARG A 57 1.97 -7.53 11.46
CA ARG A 57 1.04 -8.28 12.33
C ARG A 57 -0.38 -8.22 11.80
N SER A 58 -0.86 -7.03 11.44
CA SER A 58 -2.21 -6.85 10.90
C SER A 58 -2.38 -7.56 9.55
N ALA A 59 -1.42 -7.39 8.65
CA ALA A 59 -1.42 -8.02 7.33
C ALA A 59 -1.35 -9.56 7.44
N ALA A 60 -0.52 -10.10 8.33
CA ALA A 60 -0.45 -11.54 8.58
C ALA A 60 -1.78 -12.10 9.11
N HIS A 61 -2.43 -11.38 10.03
CA HIS A 61 -3.74 -11.79 10.54
C HIS A 61 -4.80 -11.80 9.43
N THR A 62 -4.86 -10.72 8.62
CA THR A 62 -5.78 -10.64 7.48
C THR A 62 -5.51 -11.72 6.45
N ALA A 63 -4.24 -11.99 6.12
CA ALA A 63 -3.86 -13.05 5.17
C ALA A 63 -4.33 -14.43 5.63
N LYS A 64 -4.16 -14.74 6.93
CA LYS A 64 -4.70 -15.99 7.51
C LYS A 64 -6.21 -16.09 7.34
N GLN A 65 -6.94 -15.00 7.61
CA GLN A 65 -8.40 -14.99 7.45
C GLN A 65 -8.80 -15.19 5.99
N MET A 66 -8.14 -14.51 5.05
CA MET A 66 -8.41 -14.68 3.61
C MET A 66 -8.17 -16.12 3.15
N LEU A 67 -7.11 -16.78 3.64
CA LEU A 67 -6.85 -18.19 3.32
C LEU A 67 -7.95 -19.12 3.84
N ILE A 68 -8.40 -18.92 5.10
CA ILE A 68 -9.49 -19.69 5.69
C ILE A 68 -10.79 -19.46 4.91
N GLN A 69 -11.07 -18.23 4.48
CA GLN A 69 -12.23 -17.92 3.67
C GLN A 69 -12.16 -18.63 2.32
N ARG A 70 -11.03 -18.55 1.62
CA ARG A 70 -10.82 -19.23 0.33
C ARG A 70 -10.94 -20.74 0.43
N LEU A 71 -10.47 -21.33 1.54
CA LEU A 71 -10.62 -22.77 1.79
C LEU A 71 -12.10 -23.15 1.93
N LYS A 72 -12.85 -22.41 2.76
CA LYS A 72 -14.29 -22.64 2.94
C LYS A 72 -15.10 -22.43 1.66
N GLU A 73 -14.74 -21.43 0.86
CA GLU A 73 -15.36 -21.18 -0.44
C GLU A 73 -15.10 -22.35 -1.41
N ALA A 74 -13.86 -22.84 -1.47
CA ALA A 74 -13.51 -24.00 -2.29
C ALA A 74 -14.24 -25.28 -1.85
N GLU A 75 -14.31 -25.54 -0.53
CA GLU A 75 -15.09 -26.65 0.01
C GLU A 75 -16.58 -26.55 -0.35
N ARG A 76 -17.15 -25.34 -0.29
CA ARG A 76 -18.56 -25.12 -0.64
C ARG A 76 -18.81 -25.26 -2.14
N SER A 77 -17.91 -24.82 -3.01
CA SER A 77 -18.05 -24.99 -4.46
C SER A 77 -18.06 -26.46 -4.88
N VAL A 78 -17.24 -27.31 -4.25
CA VAL A 78 -17.22 -28.75 -4.54
C VAL A 78 -18.56 -29.43 -4.20
N VAL A 79 -19.23 -29.00 -3.13
CA VAL A 79 -20.52 -29.56 -2.70
C VAL A 79 -21.70 -29.12 -3.59
N TYR A 80 -21.57 -28.03 -4.36
CA TYR A 80 -22.61 -27.54 -5.27
C TYR A 80 -22.44 -28.03 -6.72
N GLU A 81 -21.37 -28.77 -7.03
CA GLU A 81 -21.18 -29.45 -8.32
C GLU A 81 -21.70 -30.91 -8.32
N GLU A 82 -22.34 -31.37 -7.25
CA GLU A 82 -23.12 -32.63 -7.17
C GLU A 82 -24.64 -32.42 -7.33
#